data_AF-A0A0Q4R9K2-F1
#
_entry.id   AF-A0A0Q4R9K2-F1
#
_cell.length_a   1.000
_cell.length_b   1.000
_cell.length_c   1.000
_cell.angle_alpha   90.00
_cell.angle_beta   90.00
_cell.angle_gamma   90.00
#
_symmetry.space_group_name_H-M   'P 1'
#
loop_
_entity.id
_entity.type
_entity.pdbx_description
1 polymer ?
#
loop_
_entity_poly.entity_id
_entity_poly.type
_entity_poly.pdbx_seq_one_letter_code
_entity_poly.pdbx_strand_id
1 'polypeptide(L)'
;MQTERVTFLTSPDHKAALDAFAASNGKSVGHVLREASTRYLVAGEADEEAALALLVREVEAAVPSMRADIRETIAAIERANHAVDAILAGEESRP
;
A
#
# COMPACT_ATOMS: atom_id res chain seq x y z
N MET A 1 12.32 -23.53 30.53
CA MET A 1 11.99 -22.14 30.12
C MET A 1 12.22 -21.23 31.31
N GLN A 2 13.21 -20.35 31.27
CA GLN A 2 13.20 -19.16 32.13
C GLN A 2 12.35 -18.11 31.42
N THR A 3 11.29 -17.64 32.07
CA THR A 3 10.52 -16.50 31.58
C THR A 3 10.87 -15.30 32.45
N GLU A 4 11.47 -14.29 31.84
CA GLU A 4 11.76 -13.02 32.52
C GLU A 4 10.45 -12.27 32.82
N ARG A 5 10.41 -11.61 33.99
CA ARG A 5 9.25 -10.80 34.39
C ARG A 5 9.43 -9.38 33.85
N VAL A 6 8.55 -8.97 32.95
CA VAL A 6 8.50 -7.61 32.42
C VAL A 6 7.49 -6.78 33.20
N THR A 7 7.93 -5.63 33.70
CA THR A 7 7.08 -4.61 34.30
C THR A 7 7.12 -3.37 33.40
N PHE A 8 5.97 -2.82 33.05
CA PHE A 8 5.87 -1.57 32.31
C PHE A 8 5.03 -0.57 33.10
N LEU A 9 5.36 0.71 32.99
CA LEU A 9 4.61 1.80 33.60
C LEU A 9 3.71 2.41 32.54
N THR A 10 2.45 2.67 32.90
CA THR A 10 1.46 3.27 32.01
C THR A 10 0.47 4.09 32.81
N SER A 11 -0.29 4.97 32.15
CA SER A 11 -1.39 5.68 32.79
C SER A 11 -2.56 4.74 33.09
N PRO A 12 -3.43 5.06 34.07
CA PRO A 12 -4.63 4.27 34.35
C PRO A 12 -5.52 4.09 33.11
N ASP A 13 -5.70 5.16 32.31
CA ASP A 13 -6.54 5.14 31.12
C ASP A 13 -5.99 4.19 30.04
N HIS A 14 -4.67 4.24 29.80
CA HIS A 14 -4.02 3.33 28.87
C HIS A 14 -4.05 1.88 29.34
N LYS A 15 -3.95 1.65 30.66
CA LYS A 15 -4.13 0.31 31.22
C LYS A 15 -5.54 -0.22 30.95
N ALA A 16 -6.57 0.58 31.21
CA ALA A 16 -7.96 0.19 30.98
C ALA A 16 -8.23 -0.10 29.50
N ALA A 17 -7.71 0.73 28.60
CA ALA A 17 -7.82 0.50 27.16
C ALA A 17 -7.13 -0.80 26.72
N LEU A 18 -5.94 -1.08 27.26
CA LEU A 18 -5.17 -2.29 26.96
C LEU A 18 -5.85 -3.56 27.53
N ASP A 19 -6.40 -3.47 28.74
CA ASP A 19 -7.18 -4.56 29.35
C ASP A 19 -8.43 -4.86 28.51
N ALA A 20 -9.17 -3.83 28.07
CA ALA A 20 -10.35 -3.99 27.22
C ALA A 20 -10.00 -4.60 25.85
N PHE A 21 -8.91 -4.13 25.23
CA PHE A 21 -8.43 -4.68 23.96
C PHE A 21 -8.01 -6.15 24.10
N ALA A 22 -7.27 -6.50 25.14
CA ALA A 22 -6.85 -7.87 25.38
C ALA A 22 -8.07 -8.79 25.58
N ALA A 23 -9.03 -8.35 26.40
CA ALA A 23 -10.27 -9.08 26.66
C ALA A 23 -11.12 -9.28 25.39
N SER A 24 -11.30 -8.25 24.56
CA SER A 24 -12.08 -8.36 23.32
C SER A 24 -11.46 -9.30 22.29
N ASN A 25 -10.16 -9.57 22.41
CA ASN A 25 -9.41 -10.48 21.55
C ASN A 25 -9.11 -11.84 22.21
N GLY A 26 -9.70 -12.13 23.38
CA GLY A 26 -9.48 -13.40 24.09
C GLY A 26 -8.03 -13.63 24.52
N LYS A 27 -7.25 -12.56 24.71
CA LYS A 27 -5.82 -12.57 25.01
C LYS A 27 -5.54 -11.95 26.39
N SER A 28 -4.37 -12.26 26.96
CA SER A 28 -3.86 -11.53 28.12
C SER A 28 -3.07 -10.30 27.70
N VAL A 29 -3.04 -9.27 28.53
CA VAL A 29 -2.21 -8.07 28.29
C VAL A 29 -0.75 -8.43 28.02
N GLY A 30 -0.19 -9.36 28.80
CA GLY A 30 1.18 -9.83 28.59
C GLY A 30 1.38 -10.55 27.27
N HIS A 31 0.34 -11.18 26.69
CA HIS A 31 0.41 -11.72 25.33
C HIS A 31 0.42 -10.59 24.30
N VAL A 32 -0.48 -9.61 24.43
CA VAL A 32 -0.56 -8.45 23.53
C VAL A 32 0.78 -7.69 23.49
N LEU A 33 1.38 -7.44 24.65
CA LEU A 33 2.65 -6.73 24.74
C LEU A 33 3.81 -7.51 24.13
N ARG A 34 3.90 -8.82 24.39
CA ARG A 34 4.93 -9.66 23.76
C ARG A 34 4.78 -9.69 22.25
N GLU A 35 3.55 -9.83 21.76
CA GLU A 35 3.26 -9.81 20.33
C GLU A 35 3.63 -8.45 19.70
N ALA A 36 3.28 -7.33 20.36
CA ALA A 36 3.66 -6.01 19.91
C ALA A 36 5.18 -5.81 19.89
N SER A 37 5.89 -6.25 20.93
CA SER A 37 7.36 -6.19 20.99
C SER A 37 8.01 -7.03 19.91
N THR A 38 7.54 -8.26 19.67
CA THR A 38 8.03 -9.10 18.57
C THR A 38 7.79 -8.44 17.23
N ARG A 39 6.59 -7.89 16.98
CA ARG A 39 6.30 -7.16 15.74
C ARG A 39 7.20 -5.94 15.56
N TYR A 40 7.48 -5.20 16.63
CA TYR A 40 8.38 -4.04 16.57
C TYR A 40 9.82 -4.44 16.24
N LEU A 41 10.32 -5.53 16.84
CA LEU A 41 11.66 -6.04 16.56
C LEU A 41 11.76 -6.62 15.14
N VAL A 42 10.75 -7.37 14.69
CA VAL A 42 10.70 -7.93 13.32
C VAL A 42 10.52 -6.82 12.27
N ALA A 43 9.69 -5.80 12.55
CA ALA A 43 9.55 -4.64 11.69
C ALA A 43 10.85 -3.82 11.62
N GLY A 44 11.62 -3.75 12.71
CA GLY A 44 12.96 -3.15 12.71
C GLY A 44 14.02 -3.98 11.97
N GLU A 45 13.80 -5.28 11.75
CA GLU A 45 14.69 -6.16 10.96
C GLU A 45 14.35 -6.14 9.45
N ALA A 46 13.11 -5.81 9.08
CA ALA A 46 12.80 -5.47 7.70
C ALA A 46 13.39 -4.08 7.45
N ASP A 47 14.47 -4.00 6.67
CA ASP A 47 15.09 -2.74 6.26
C ASP A 47 14.09 -1.94 5.41
N GLU A 48 13.24 -1.14 6.08
CA GLU A 48 12.19 -0.33 5.48
C GLU A 48 12.78 0.58 4.38
N GLU A 49 14.04 1.01 4.55
CA GLU A 49 14.78 1.79 3.56
C GLU A 49 15.11 0.96 2.31
N ALA A 50 15.52 -0.30 2.46
CA ALA A 50 15.75 -1.20 1.32
C ALA A 50 14.43 -1.53 0.59
N ALA A 51 13.34 -1.75 1.32
CA ALA A 51 12.02 -1.98 0.74
C ALA A 51 11.51 -0.74 -0.02
N LEU A 52 11.68 0.45 0.57
CA LEU A 52 11.35 1.72 -0.05
C LEU A 52 12.20 1.97 -1.31
N ALA A 53 13.50 1.68 -1.25
CA ALA A 53 14.41 1.84 -2.38
C ALA A 53 14.07 0.90 -3.55
N LEU A 54 13.53 -0.29 -3.29
CA LEU A 54 13.02 -1.18 -4.34
C LEU A 54 11.73 -0.62 -4.95
N LEU A 55 10.80 -0.15 -4.12
CA LEU A 55 9.55 0.45 -4.59
C LEU A 55 9.79 1.70 -5.45
N VAL A 56 10.73 2.56 -5.04
CA VAL A 56 11.10 3.76 -5.79
C VAL A 56 11.60 3.40 -7.19
N ARG A 57 12.48 2.40 -7.32
CA ARG A 57 12.97 1.95 -8.64
C ARG A 57 11.85 1.43 -9.53
N GLU A 58 10.91 0.69 -8.95
CA GLU A 58 9.78 0.15 -9.72
C GLU A 58 8.83 1.26 -10.19
N VAL A 59 8.57 2.26 -9.34
CA VAL A 59 7.78 3.45 -9.72
C VAL A 59 8.49 4.27 -10.79
N GLU A 60 9.81 4.49 -10.65
CA GLU A 60 10.62 5.22 -11.63
C GLU A 60 10.61 4.54 -13.01
N ALA A 61 10.53 3.20 -13.05
CA ALA A 61 10.41 2.44 -14.28
C ALA A 61 8.98 2.44 -14.85
N ALA A 62 7.97 2.25 -13.99
CA ALA A 62 6.58 2.09 -14.41
C ALA A 62 5.95 3.40 -14.91
N VAL A 63 6.18 4.52 -14.21
CA VAL A 63 5.51 5.80 -14.51
C VAL A 63 5.79 6.30 -15.94
N PRO A 64 7.03 6.29 -16.45
CA PRO A 64 7.30 6.66 -17.84
C PRO A 64 6.54 5.77 -18.85
N SER A 65 6.49 4.46 -18.62
CA SER A 65 5.76 3.51 -19.49
C SER A 65 4.26 3.84 -19.48
N MET A 66 3.66 3.96 -18.30
CA MET A 66 2.24 4.30 -18.18
C MET A 66 1.90 5.61 -18.89
N ARG A 67 2.79 6.62 -18.80
CA ARG A 67 2.61 7.89 -19.53
C ARG A 67 2.69 7.73 -21.04
N ALA A 68 3.54 6.83 -21.54
CA ALA A 68 3.63 6.52 -22.96
C ALA A 68 2.35 5.84 -23.44
N ASP A 69 1.89 4.81 -22.72
CA ASP A 69 0.67 4.05 -23.05
C ASP A 69 -0.57 4.95 -23.08
N ILE A 70 -0.69 5.86 -22.11
CA ILE A 70 -1.78 6.84 -22.04
C ILE A 70 -1.75 7.76 -23.27
N ARG A 71 -0.58 8.25 -23.66
CA ARG A 71 -0.45 9.12 -24.85
C ARG A 71 -0.81 8.39 -26.13
N GLU A 72 -0.36 7.15 -26.27
CA GLU A 72 -0.70 6.33 -27.43
C GLU A 72 -2.21 6.09 -27.51
N THR A 73 -2.83 5.80 -26.37
CA THR A 73 -4.28 5.63 -26.25
C THR A 73 -5.03 6.89 -26.64
N ILE A 74 -4.62 8.07 -26.17
CA ILE A 74 -5.20 9.36 -26.56
C ILE A 74 -5.13 9.55 -28.08
N ALA A 75 -3.95 9.33 -28.67
CA ALA A 75 -3.76 9.48 -30.11
C ALA A 75 -4.61 8.48 -30.92
N ALA A 76 -4.81 7.26 -30.41
CA ALA A 76 -5.68 6.27 -31.03
C ALA A 76 -7.16 6.70 -31.00
N ILE A 77 -7.61 7.24 -29.87
CA ILE A 77 -8.97 7.79 -29.72
C ILE A 77 -9.18 8.98 -30.66
N GLU A 78 -8.24 9.90 -30.75
CA GLU A 78 -8.32 11.05 -31.67
C GLU A 78 -8.43 10.60 -33.13
N ARG A 79 -7.63 9.61 -33.55
CA ARG A 79 -7.74 9.02 -34.89
C ARG A 79 -9.10 8.37 -35.14
N ALA A 80 -9.61 7.63 -34.17
CA ALA A 80 -10.91 6.97 -34.28
C ALA A 80 -12.05 7.99 -34.39
N ASN A 81 -12.02 9.04 -33.58
CA ASN A 81 -13.01 10.12 -33.64
C ASN A 81 -12.95 10.84 -34.98
N HIS A 82 -11.76 11.19 -35.48
CA HIS A 82 -11.60 11.80 -36.79
C HIS A 82 -12.16 10.93 -37.92
N ALA A 83 -11.93 9.63 -37.88
CA ALA A 83 -12.48 8.71 -38.88
C ALA A 83 -14.02 8.68 -38.85
N VAL A 84 -14.60 8.67 -37.65
CA VAL A 84 -16.06 8.75 -37.48
C VAL A 84 -16.60 10.09 -37.98
N ASP A 85 -15.97 11.20 -37.63
CA ASP A 85 -16.39 12.53 -38.06
C ASP A 85 -16.36 12.68 -39.59
N ALA A 86 -15.32 12.15 -40.26
CA ALA A 86 -15.22 12.15 -41.72
C ALA A 86 -16.37 11.36 -42.37
N ILE A 87 -16.69 10.17 -41.85
CA ILE A 87 -17.81 9.36 -42.33
C ILE A 87 -19.13 10.10 -42.13
N LEU A 88 -19.35 10.72 -40.96
CA LEU A 88 -20.57 11.48 -40.65
C LEU A 88 -20.68 12.76 -41.48
N ALA A 89 -19.56 13.38 -41.86
CA ALA A 89 -19.51 14.53 -42.75
C ALA A 89 -19.78 14.18 -44.23
N GLY A 90 -19.88 12.89 -44.57
CA GLY A 90 -20.11 12.42 -45.94
C GLY A 90 -18.83 12.30 -46.78
N GLU A 91 -17.65 12.34 -46.16
CA GLU A 91 -16.39 12.00 -46.82
C GLU A 91 -16.29 10.47 -46.89
N GLU A 92 -16.61 9.89 -48.06
CA GLU A 92 -16.45 8.46 -48.28
C GLU A 92 -14.99 8.04 -48.04
N SER A 93 -14.76 7.20 -47.02
CA SER A 93 -13.49 6.51 -46.83
C SER A 93 -13.28 5.58 -48.02
N ARG A 94 -12.50 6.03 -49.00
CA ARG A 94 -12.17 5.27 -50.20
C ARG A 94 -11.18 4.15 -49.81
N PRO A 95 -11.41 2.89 -50.25
CA PRO A 95 -10.63 1.72 -49.83
C PRO A 95 -9.15 1.81 -50.21
#